data_AF-A0A5A7Z6T8-F1
#
_entry.id   AF-A0A5A7Z6T8-F1
#
_cell.length_a   1.000
_cell.length_b   1.000
_cell.length_c   1.000
_cell.angle_alpha   90.00
_cell.angle_beta   90.00
_cell.angle_gamma   90.00
#
_symmetry.space_group_name_H-M   'P 1'
#
loop_
_entity.id
_entity.type
_entity.pdbx_description
1 polymer ?
#
loop_
_entity_poly.entity_id
_entity_poly.type
_entity_poly.pdbx_seq_one_letter_code
_entity_poly.pdbx_strand_id
1 'polypeptide(L)'
;MVRVHVVVTGETLSALALRFYGEADLDRLIASASGIADPDAIIVGQRLILPDFTRHTVAVGETLPGLAARFYGDAALSRLIAGASGITETSAVTVGQRLVVPDITKYTVVAGDTLSALAVRFYGDASFYPLIATANGIANPAVINVGHVLVIFIGRSDGFGLRIVDRNESDPRLWYYRFQTSAIGWNPGVNVLLPEHYRTSGRTYPVLYLFHGGNDDFRQFDFLGIRNLTAGKPIIVVMPDGGHAGWHSNPVTSFAGPRNWETFHIAQLLPWIEASFRVYPEYDGRAVAGFSMGGFGALKYAAKYYGHFASVSSHSGPASLRRDFGLVVHWANITSAVLDLAGGTVYGAPNWDQARVSADNPVERIESYRNKRVFLVAGTSPDPLNWFDSVNETQVLAGQREFRDRLRNAGIPHEAHEMPGGHVFRPEMFRRDLDGIVARLRPASTGRTTADSF
;
A
#
# COMPACT_ATOMS: atom_id res chain seq x y z
N MET A 1 -2.14 4.47 -9.77
CA MET A 1 -2.27 5.66 -10.64
C MET A 1 -2.11 5.14 -12.05
N VAL A 2 -2.95 5.53 -13.02
CA VAL A 2 -2.80 5.01 -14.39
C VAL A 2 -1.64 5.69 -15.09
N ARG A 3 -0.91 4.95 -15.95
CA ARG A 3 0.10 5.60 -16.78
C ARG A 3 -0.61 6.51 -17.77
N VAL A 4 -0.14 7.74 -17.89
CA VAL A 4 -0.66 8.72 -18.84
C VAL A 4 0.39 9.06 -19.88
N HIS A 5 -0.05 9.44 -21.07
CA HIS A 5 0.83 9.88 -22.16
C HIS A 5 0.20 11.03 -22.93
N VAL A 6 1.02 11.97 -23.39
CA VAL A 6 0.61 13.02 -24.31
C VAL A 6 1.28 12.74 -25.65
N VAL A 7 0.49 12.49 -26.68
CA VAL A 7 0.97 12.10 -28.00
C VAL A 7 1.92 13.17 -28.55
N VAL A 8 3.07 12.74 -29.04
CA VAL A 8 4.03 13.58 -29.76
C VAL A 8 4.12 13.19 -31.23
N THR A 9 4.78 14.03 -32.03
CA THR A 9 4.90 13.85 -33.48
C THR A 9 5.49 12.48 -33.83
N GLY A 10 4.79 11.74 -34.70
CA GLY A 10 5.24 10.46 -35.25
C GLY A 10 4.88 9.22 -34.44
N GLU A 11 4.13 9.36 -33.34
CA GLU A 11 3.66 8.21 -32.56
C GLU A 11 2.40 7.58 -33.13
N THR A 12 2.29 6.25 -32.98
CA THR A 12 1.07 5.46 -33.22
C THR A 12 0.70 4.72 -31.94
N LEU A 13 -0.56 4.30 -31.79
CA LEU A 13 -0.96 3.52 -30.60
C LEU A 13 -0.23 2.18 -30.51
N SER A 14 0.02 1.50 -31.63
CA SER A 14 0.76 0.24 -31.67
C SER A 14 2.22 0.39 -31.24
N ALA A 15 2.89 1.48 -31.64
CA ALA A 15 4.25 1.78 -31.17
C ALA A 15 4.28 2.11 -29.67
N LEU A 16 3.27 2.84 -29.18
CA LEU A 16 3.11 3.12 -27.75
C LEU A 16 2.83 1.85 -26.95
N ALA A 17 1.94 0.97 -27.44
CA ALA A 17 1.65 -0.31 -26.82
C ALA A 17 2.89 -1.20 -26.74
N LEU A 18 3.64 -1.32 -27.84
CA LEU A 18 4.92 -2.04 -27.85
C LEU A 18 5.91 -1.45 -26.84
N ARG A 19 6.04 -0.12 -26.79
CA ARG A 19 6.95 0.57 -25.87
C ARG A 19 6.59 0.34 -24.40
N PHE A 20 5.30 0.37 -24.07
CA PHE A 20 4.85 0.44 -22.68
C PHE A 20 4.39 -0.90 -22.09
N TYR A 21 3.96 -1.82 -22.94
CA TYR A 21 3.53 -3.17 -22.55
C TYR A 21 4.41 -4.28 -23.11
N GLY A 22 5.26 -3.98 -24.09
CA GLY A 22 6.07 -4.99 -24.79
C GLY A 22 5.32 -5.72 -25.91
N GLU A 23 4.06 -5.38 -26.17
CA GLU A 23 3.22 -6.02 -27.17
C GLU A 23 2.39 -4.97 -27.94
N ALA A 24 2.49 -4.97 -29.27
CA ALA A 24 1.86 -3.97 -30.12
C ALA A 24 0.32 -4.14 -30.23
N ASP A 25 -0.19 -5.34 -29.96
CA ASP A 25 -1.62 -5.70 -30.01
C ASP A 25 -2.45 -5.13 -28.84
N LEU A 26 -1.78 -4.51 -27.88
CA LEU A 26 -2.40 -3.80 -26.75
C LEU A 26 -2.71 -2.33 -27.08
N ASP A 27 -2.62 -1.93 -28.34
CA ASP A 27 -3.09 -0.64 -28.84
C ASP A 27 -4.59 -0.44 -28.59
N ARG A 28 -5.38 -1.52 -28.74
CA ARG A 28 -6.83 -1.52 -28.47
C ARG A 28 -7.17 -1.29 -27.00
N LEU A 29 -6.31 -1.73 -26.09
CA LEU A 29 -6.44 -1.41 -24.67
C LEU A 29 -6.29 0.10 -24.44
N ILE A 30 -5.29 0.73 -25.06
CA ILE A 30 -5.09 2.18 -24.97
C ILE A 30 -6.26 2.92 -25.60
N ALA A 31 -6.69 2.49 -26.79
CA ALA A 31 -7.80 3.12 -27.51
C ALA A 31 -9.10 3.06 -26.70
N SER A 32 -9.47 1.87 -26.22
CA SER A 32 -10.68 1.66 -25.41
C SER A 32 -10.65 2.46 -24.12
N ALA A 33 -9.50 2.55 -23.44
CA ALA A 33 -9.38 3.29 -22.19
C ALA A 33 -9.39 4.81 -22.42
N SER A 34 -8.78 5.27 -23.51
CA SER A 34 -8.68 6.69 -23.86
C SER A 34 -9.86 7.23 -24.67
N GLY A 35 -10.89 6.39 -24.93
CA GLY A 35 -12.07 6.80 -25.68
C GLY A 35 -11.79 7.09 -27.17
N ILE A 36 -10.83 6.40 -27.76
CA ILE A 36 -10.42 6.58 -29.15
C ILE A 36 -11.18 5.58 -30.01
N ALA A 37 -11.97 6.10 -30.96
CA ALA A 37 -12.76 5.28 -31.89
C ALA A 37 -11.90 4.64 -32.98
N ASP A 38 -10.93 5.39 -33.52
CA ASP A 38 -10.01 4.94 -34.55
C ASP A 38 -8.56 4.94 -34.00
N PRO A 39 -7.97 3.76 -33.70
CA PRO A 39 -6.61 3.65 -33.19
C PRO A 39 -5.52 4.27 -34.08
N ASP A 40 -5.79 4.44 -35.37
CA ASP A 40 -4.86 5.01 -36.34
C ASP A 40 -4.96 6.55 -36.41
N ALA A 41 -5.96 7.15 -35.76
CA ALA A 41 -6.26 8.59 -35.83
C ALA A 41 -5.91 9.34 -34.53
N ILE A 42 -4.71 9.14 -33.98
CA ILE A 42 -4.23 9.94 -32.83
C ILE A 42 -3.56 11.24 -33.28
N ILE A 43 -3.74 12.30 -32.50
CA ILE A 43 -3.20 13.64 -32.81
C ILE A 43 -2.21 14.11 -31.75
N VAL A 44 -1.24 14.92 -32.17
CA VAL A 44 -0.26 15.54 -31.26
C VAL A 44 -0.98 16.34 -30.17
N GLY A 45 -0.56 16.17 -28.92
CA GLY A 45 -1.19 16.78 -27.74
C GLY A 45 -2.38 16.00 -27.18
N GLN A 46 -2.83 14.94 -27.85
CA GLN A 46 -3.90 14.08 -27.33
C GLN A 46 -3.44 13.35 -26.08
N ARG A 47 -4.30 13.33 -25.06
CA ARG A 47 -4.06 12.68 -23.77
C ARG A 47 -4.56 11.24 -23.81
N LEU A 48 -3.69 10.32 -23.44
CA LEU A 48 -3.94 8.89 -23.40
C LEU A 48 -3.80 8.36 -21.98
N ILE A 49 -4.59 7.34 -21.66
CA ILE A 49 -4.39 6.51 -20.48
C ILE A 49 -3.97 5.11 -20.92
N LEU A 50 -2.99 4.57 -20.21
CA LEU A 50 -2.36 3.29 -20.43
C LEU A 50 -2.59 2.43 -19.18
N PRO A 51 -3.74 1.75 -19.08
CA PRO A 51 -4.08 0.93 -17.93
C PRO A 51 -3.25 -0.36 -17.86
N ASP A 52 -3.11 -0.89 -16.65
CA ASP A 52 -2.69 -2.29 -16.50
C ASP A 52 -3.83 -3.22 -16.94
N PHE A 53 -3.51 -4.49 -17.13
CA PHE A 53 -4.47 -5.49 -17.60
C PHE A 53 -4.15 -6.87 -17.05
N THR A 54 -5.16 -7.72 -17.06
CA THR A 54 -5.04 -9.15 -16.83
C THR A 54 -5.33 -9.90 -18.13
N ARG A 55 -4.44 -10.82 -18.52
CA ARG A 55 -4.74 -11.78 -19.59
C ARG A 55 -5.58 -12.91 -19.01
N HIS A 56 -6.74 -13.15 -19.61
CA HIS A 56 -7.64 -14.24 -19.23
C HIS A 56 -7.79 -15.21 -20.40
N THR A 57 -7.60 -16.50 -20.14
CA THR A 57 -7.88 -17.56 -21.13
C THR A 57 -9.28 -18.10 -20.87
N VAL A 58 -10.14 -17.98 -21.87
CA VAL A 58 -11.55 -18.36 -21.79
C VAL A 58 -11.67 -19.85 -21.49
N ALA A 59 -12.38 -20.17 -20.41
CA ALA A 59 -12.73 -21.50 -19.99
C ALA A 59 -14.11 -21.93 -20.53
N VAL A 60 -14.41 -23.22 -20.39
CA VAL A 60 -15.69 -23.79 -20.85
C VAL A 60 -16.87 -23.08 -20.16
N GLY A 61 -17.82 -22.62 -20.97
CA GLY A 61 -19.08 -22.01 -20.50
C GLY A 61 -18.98 -20.53 -20.11
N GLU A 62 -17.81 -19.90 -20.24
CA GLU A 62 -17.68 -18.47 -19.96
C GLU A 62 -18.31 -17.60 -21.07
N THR A 63 -18.83 -16.44 -20.67
CA THR A 63 -19.38 -15.41 -21.56
C THR A 63 -18.79 -14.05 -21.19
N LEU A 64 -18.78 -13.06 -22.10
CA LEU A 64 -18.29 -11.72 -21.77
C LEU A 64 -19.03 -11.07 -20.58
N PRO A 65 -20.38 -11.10 -20.50
CA PRO A 65 -21.08 -10.59 -19.31
C PRO A 65 -20.74 -11.37 -18.04
N GLY A 66 -20.57 -12.70 -18.12
CA GLY A 66 -20.16 -13.52 -16.98
C GLY A 66 -18.74 -13.18 -16.49
N LEU A 67 -17.82 -12.93 -17.42
CA LEU A 67 -16.47 -12.47 -17.12
C LEU A 67 -16.48 -11.07 -16.51
N ALA A 68 -17.24 -10.13 -17.06
CA ALA A 68 -17.37 -8.78 -16.50
C ALA A 68 -18.00 -8.81 -15.09
N ALA A 69 -19.03 -9.62 -14.87
CA ALA A 69 -19.59 -9.86 -13.54
C ALA A 69 -18.55 -10.40 -12.57
N ARG A 70 -17.68 -11.32 -13.02
CA ARG A 70 -16.62 -11.90 -12.19
C ARG A 70 -15.50 -10.90 -11.86
N PHE A 71 -14.94 -10.23 -12.88
CA PHE A 71 -13.78 -9.34 -12.71
C PHE A 71 -14.15 -7.97 -12.15
N TYR A 72 -15.34 -7.48 -12.46
CA TYR A 72 -15.76 -6.11 -12.12
C TYR A 72 -16.95 -6.05 -11.17
N GLY A 73 -17.60 -7.20 -10.88
CA GLY A 73 -18.84 -7.23 -10.11
C GLY A 73 -20.02 -6.61 -10.87
N ASP A 74 -19.92 -6.45 -12.19
CA ASP A 74 -20.95 -5.84 -13.02
C ASP A 74 -20.89 -6.38 -14.46
N ALA A 75 -21.95 -7.06 -14.88
CA ALA A 75 -22.07 -7.65 -16.21
C ALA A 75 -22.13 -6.60 -17.33
N ALA A 76 -22.61 -5.38 -17.05
CA ALA A 76 -22.73 -4.29 -18.03
C ALA A 76 -21.36 -3.71 -18.43
N LEU A 77 -20.30 -4.09 -17.73
CA LEU A 77 -18.92 -3.71 -18.06
C LEU A 77 -18.24 -4.65 -19.06
N SER A 78 -19.00 -5.57 -19.70
CA SER A 78 -18.54 -6.41 -20.81
C SER A 78 -17.86 -5.62 -21.93
N ARG A 79 -18.36 -4.40 -22.18
CA ARG A 79 -17.80 -3.45 -23.15
C ARG A 79 -16.32 -3.16 -22.97
N LEU A 80 -15.81 -3.16 -21.74
CA LEU A 80 -14.41 -2.86 -21.45
C LEU A 80 -13.51 -4.03 -21.87
N ILE A 81 -13.95 -5.27 -21.61
CA ILE A 81 -13.23 -6.49 -22.03
C ILE A 81 -13.29 -6.62 -23.54
N ALA A 82 -14.47 -6.39 -24.13
CA ALA A 82 -14.70 -6.47 -25.57
C ALA A 82 -13.81 -5.46 -26.31
N GLY A 83 -13.86 -4.19 -25.93
CA GLY A 83 -13.06 -3.11 -26.52
C GLY A 83 -11.57 -3.37 -26.41
N ALA A 84 -11.07 -3.73 -25.22
CA ALA A 84 -9.65 -4.00 -25.01
C ALA A 84 -9.16 -5.26 -25.75
N SER A 85 -10.03 -6.25 -25.95
CA SER A 85 -9.73 -7.46 -26.73
C SER A 85 -10.00 -7.28 -28.23
N GLY A 86 -10.55 -6.13 -28.63
CA GLY A 86 -10.96 -5.81 -29.99
C GLY A 86 -11.96 -6.78 -30.60
N ILE A 87 -12.93 -7.17 -29.80
CA ILE A 87 -14.11 -7.92 -30.22
C ILE A 87 -15.36 -7.09 -29.90
N THR A 88 -16.51 -7.48 -30.45
CA THR A 88 -17.78 -6.81 -30.12
C THR A 88 -18.38 -7.41 -28.86
N GLU A 89 -19.22 -6.65 -28.14
CA GLU A 89 -19.92 -7.17 -26.95
C GLU A 89 -20.85 -8.34 -27.25
N THR A 90 -21.35 -8.42 -28.49
CA THR A 90 -22.18 -9.50 -28.99
C THR A 90 -21.39 -10.71 -29.47
N SER A 91 -20.05 -10.64 -29.51
CA SER A 91 -19.21 -11.75 -29.95
C SER A 91 -19.29 -12.92 -28.97
N ALA A 92 -19.52 -14.12 -29.49
CA ALA A 92 -19.29 -15.34 -28.71
C ALA A 92 -17.79 -15.51 -28.44
N VAL A 93 -17.44 -15.85 -27.21
CA VAL A 93 -16.05 -16.17 -26.82
C VAL A 93 -15.81 -17.67 -26.95
N THR A 94 -14.63 -18.05 -27.44
CA THR A 94 -14.28 -19.45 -27.66
C THR A 94 -13.32 -19.96 -26.58
N VAL A 95 -13.46 -21.22 -26.18
CA VAL A 95 -12.57 -21.85 -25.20
C VAL A 95 -11.12 -21.77 -25.69
N GLY A 96 -10.21 -21.31 -24.84
CA GLY A 96 -8.80 -21.09 -25.17
C GLY A 96 -8.50 -19.69 -25.74
N GLN A 97 -9.52 -18.90 -26.11
CA GLN A 97 -9.32 -17.51 -26.53
C GLN A 97 -8.69 -16.69 -25.41
N ARG A 98 -7.69 -15.87 -25.73
CA ARG A 98 -7.06 -14.96 -24.78
C ARG A 98 -7.73 -13.60 -24.88
N LEU A 99 -8.31 -13.16 -23.77
CA LEU A 99 -8.92 -11.84 -23.62
C LEU A 99 -8.02 -10.93 -22.80
N VAL A 100 -8.11 -9.64 -23.11
CA VAL A 100 -7.51 -8.56 -22.33
C VAL A 100 -8.59 -7.99 -21.43
N VAL A 101 -8.38 -8.09 -20.12
CA VAL A 101 -9.27 -7.56 -19.09
C VAL A 101 -8.58 -6.34 -18.48
N PRO A 102 -8.99 -5.11 -18.82
CA PRO A 102 -8.40 -3.91 -18.22
C PRO A 102 -8.55 -3.90 -16.70
N ASP A 103 -7.52 -3.47 -15.99
CA ASP A 103 -7.61 -3.21 -14.57
C ASP A 103 -8.37 -1.89 -14.34
N ILE A 104 -9.43 -1.97 -13.54
CA ILE A 104 -10.24 -0.81 -13.12
C ILE A 104 -10.39 -0.78 -11.60
N THR A 105 -10.72 0.40 -11.08
CA THR A 105 -11.32 0.57 -9.77
C THR A 105 -12.69 1.22 -9.92
N LYS A 106 -13.60 0.93 -8.97
CA LYS A 106 -14.92 1.55 -8.89
C LYS A 106 -14.89 2.58 -7.76
N TYR A 107 -15.25 3.81 -8.07
CA TYR A 107 -15.23 4.93 -7.14
C TYR A 107 -16.63 5.51 -6.95
N THR A 108 -17.13 5.49 -5.72
CA THR A 108 -18.41 6.13 -5.38
C THR A 108 -18.17 7.61 -5.12
N VAL A 109 -18.82 8.47 -5.91
CA VAL A 109 -18.77 9.92 -5.77
C VAL A 109 -19.26 10.32 -4.38
N VAL A 110 -18.46 11.12 -3.67
CA VAL A 110 -18.80 11.72 -2.38
C VAL A 110 -19.04 13.22 -2.52
N ALA A 111 -19.65 13.82 -1.49
CA ALA A 111 -19.89 15.26 -1.48
C ALA A 111 -18.57 16.04 -1.63
N GLY A 112 -18.55 17.00 -2.56
CA GLY A 112 -17.38 17.82 -2.88
C GLY A 112 -16.47 17.29 -3.99
N ASP A 113 -16.73 16.08 -4.50
CA ASP A 113 -15.97 15.55 -5.63
C ASP A 113 -16.21 16.35 -6.93
N THR A 114 -15.15 16.47 -7.72
CA THR A 114 -15.20 16.93 -9.11
C THR A 114 -14.39 15.97 -9.97
N LEU A 115 -14.72 15.81 -11.25
CA LEU A 115 -13.94 14.93 -12.13
C LEU A 115 -12.49 15.39 -12.28
N SER A 116 -12.20 16.70 -12.17
CA SER A 116 -10.83 17.22 -12.17
C SER A 116 -10.06 16.84 -10.91
N ALA A 117 -10.68 16.94 -9.72
CA ALA A 117 -10.05 16.48 -8.48
C ALA A 117 -9.80 14.96 -8.50
N LEU A 118 -10.74 14.20 -9.05
CA LEU A 118 -10.58 12.76 -9.23
C LEU A 118 -9.48 12.43 -10.27
N ALA A 119 -9.36 13.21 -11.35
CA ALA A 119 -8.28 13.05 -12.31
C ALA A 119 -6.90 13.37 -11.70
N VAL A 120 -6.78 14.41 -10.86
CA VAL A 120 -5.56 14.62 -10.07
C VAL A 120 -5.26 13.41 -9.18
N ARG A 121 -6.28 12.88 -8.50
CA ARG A 121 -6.13 11.74 -7.59
C ARG A 121 -5.68 10.45 -8.30
N PHE A 122 -6.31 10.12 -9.42
CA PHE A 122 -6.13 8.82 -10.07
C PHE A 122 -5.16 8.84 -11.25
N TYR A 123 -5.04 9.97 -11.93
CA TYR A 123 -4.26 10.17 -13.16
C TYR A 123 -3.13 11.22 -12.99
N GLY A 124 -3.03 11.87 -11.83
CA GLY A 124 -1.96 12.82 -11.50
C GLY A 124 -2.14 14.22 -12.05
N ASP A 125 -3.12 14.45 -12.93
CA ASP A 125 -3.33 15.73 -13.60
C ASP A 125 -4.83 15.97 -13.87
N ALA A 126 -5.32 17.15 -13.47
CA ALA A 126 -6.71 17.56 -13.62
C ALA A 126 -7.19 17.51 -15.07
N SER A 127 -6.31 17.77 -16.04
CA SER A 127 -6.62 17.82 -17.47
C SER A 127 -7.03 16.47 -18.08
N PHE A 128 -6.87 15.37 -17.33
CA PHE A 128 -7.33 14.04 -17.75
C PHE A 128 -8.78 13.73 -17.36
N TYR A 129 -9.50 14.67 -16.72
CA TYR A 129 -10.91 14.49 -16.38
C TYR A 129 -11.82 14.09 -17.56
N PRO A 130 -11.60 14.51 -18.83
CA PRO A 130 -12.46 14.09 -19.94
C PRO A 130 -12.42 12.58 -20.16
N LEU A 131 -11.29 11.92 -19.87
CA LEU A 131 -11.18 10.46 -20.01
C LEU A 131 -12.00 9.72 -18.94
N ILE A 132 -12.12 10.28 -17.73
CA ILE A 132 -13.06 9.75 -16.73
C ILE A 132 -14.49 9.91 -17.24
N ALA A 133 -14.85 11.08 -17.79
CA ALA A 133 -16.19 11.31 -18.30
C ALA A 133 -16.53 10.32 -19.43
N THR A 134 -15.65 10.14 -20.41
CA THR A 134 -15.84 9.20 -21.53
C THR A 134 -15.95 7.76 -21.07
N ALA A 135 -15.08 7.31 -20.16
CA ALA A 135 -15.14 5.94 -19.63
C ALA A 135 -16.49 5.63 -18.93
N ASN A 136 -17.16 6.66 -18.43
CA ASN A 136 -18.42 6.56 -17.68
C ASN A 136 -19.65 7.05 -18.45
N GLY A 137 -19.52 7.43 -19.73
CA GLY A 137 -20.64 7.95 -20.52
C GLY A 137 -21.22 9.27 -19.97
N ILE A 138 -20.42 10.07 -19.27
CA ILE A 138 -20.86 11.35 -18.67
C ILE A 138 -20.81 12.44 -19.75
N ALA A 139 -21.98 12.88 -20.21
CA ALA A 139 -22.09 13.93 -21.22
C ALA A 139 -21.69 15.33 -20.70
N ASN A 140 -22.02 15.64 -19.44
CA ASN A 140 -21.64 16.90 -18.80
C ASN A 140 -20.69 16.64 -17.61
N PRO A 141 -19.37 16.84 -17.77
CA PRO A 141 -18.38 16.61 -16.73
C PRO A 141 -18.55 17.44 -15.44
N ALA A 142 -19.34 18.53 -15.49
CA ALA A 142 -19.65 19.36 -14.33
C ALA A 142 -20.72 18.77 -13.42
N VAL A 143 -21.43 17.72 -13.87
CA VAL A 143 -22.55 17.12 -13.14
C VAL A 143 -22.20 15.68 -12.79
N ILE A 144 -21.71 15.48 -11.57
CA ILE A 144 -21.57 14.16 -10.96
C ILE A 144 -22.38 14.10 -9.67
N ASN A 145 -23.18 13.05 -9.52
CA ASN A 145 -24.08 12.91 -8.38
C ASN A 145 -23.42 12.07 -7.29
N VAL A 146 -23.55 12.52 -6.04
CA VAL A 146 -23.14 11.74 -4.86
C VAL A 146 -23.81 10.36 -4.91
N GLY A 147 -23.03 9.31 -4.65
CA GLY A 147 -23.47 7.92 -4.74
C GLY A 147 -23.32 7.28 -6.12
N HIS A 148 -23.08 8.06 -7.19
CA HIS A 148 -22.79 7.50 -8.51
C HIS A 148 -21.45 6.75 -8.49
N VAL A 149 -21.41 5.55 -9.08
CA VAL A 149 -20.21 4.71 -9.13
C VAL A 149 -19.50 4.91 -10.46
N LEU A 150 -18.32 5.51 -10.42
CA LEU A 150 -17.45 5.73 -11.57
C LEU A 150 -16.51 4.54 -11.75
N VAL A 151 -16.35 4.11 -12.99
CA VAL A 151 -15.25 3.28 -13.46
C VAL A 151 -14.04 4.16 -13.71
N ILE A 152 -12.93 3.84 -13.04
CA ILE A 152 -11.65 4.51 -13.21
C ILE A 152 -10.65 3.44 -13.65
N PHE A 153 -10.04 3.62 -14.83
CA PHE A 153 -8.95 2.76 -15.27
C PHE A 153 -7.75 2.93 -14.34
N ILE A 154 -7.12 1.84 -13.95
CA ILE A 154 -5.96 1.89 -13.06
C ILE A 154 -4.76 1.24 -13.71
N GLY A 155 -3.60 1.67 -13.23
CA GLY A 155 -2.34 1.03 -13.51
C GLY A 155 -1.42 1.22 -12.31
N ARG A 156 -0.23 0.66 -12.44
CA ARG A 156 0.89 0.83 -11.52
C ARG A 156 1.90 1.71 -12.21
N SER A 157 1.62 3.02 -12.21
CA SER A 157 2.52 4.06 -12.75
C SER A 157 3.16 4.88 -11.65
N ASP A 158 4.01 5.82 -12.07
CA ASP A 158 4.53 6.90 -11.26
C ASP A 158 3.39 7.70 -10.62
N GLY A 159 3.64 8.31 -9.46
CA GLY A 159 2.66 9.07 -8.70
C GLY A 159 3.11 9.38 -7.27
N PHE A 160 2.52 10.40 -6.64
CA PHE A 160 2.78 10.77 -5.24
C PHE A 160 4.27 11.01 -4.92
N GLY A 161 5.03 11.53 -5.90
CA GLY A 161 6.47 11.75 -5.78
C GLY A 161 7.33 10.49 -5.91
N LEU A 162 6.73 9.36 -6.32
CA LEU A 162 7.41 8.11 -6.65
C LEU A 162 7.45 7.91 -8.16
N ARG A 163 8.64 7.60 -8.68
CA ARG A 163 8.85 7.13 -10.05
C ARG A 163 9.31 5.69 -10.02
N ILE A 164 8.61 4.79 -10.69
CA ILE A 164 9.01 3.39 -10.78
C ILE A 164 10.25 3.30 -11.68
N VAL A 165 11.35 2.79 -11.12
CA VAL A 165 12.62 2.58 -11.85
C VAL A 165 12.94 1.11 -12.08
N ASP A 166 12.33 0.22 -11.30
CA ASP A 166 12.40 -1.23 -11.47
C ASP A 166 11.14 -1.87 -10.87
N ARG A 167 10.68 -2.99 -11.44
CA ARG A 167 9.55 -3.77 -10.93
C ARG A 167 9.56 -5.19 -11.47
N ASN A 168 8.98 -6.12 -10.72
CA ASN A 168 8.65 -7.45 -11.20
C ASN A 168 7.28 -7.89 -10.70
N GLU A 169 6.42 -8.26 -11.64
CA GLU A 169 5.04 -8.69 -11.40
C GLU A 169 4.79 -10.11 -11.95
N SER A 170 5.84 -10.85 -12.28
CA SER A 170 5.73 -12.20 -12.87
C SER A 170 5.27 -13.26 -11.88
N ASP A 171 5.63 -13.11 -10.60
CA ASP A 171 5.15 -14.00 -9.54
C ASP A 171 3.61 -13.85 -9.39
N PRO A 172 2.87 -14.94 -9.12
CA PRO A 172 1.43 -14.87 -8.95
C PRO A 172 0.99 -14.07 -7.71
N ARG A 173 1.84 -13.94 -6.69
CA ARG A 173 1.50 -13.28 -5.42
C ARG A 173 2.50 -12.21 -5.00
N LEU A 174 3.81 -12.43 -5.08
CA LEU A 174 4.79 -11.47 -4.57
C LEU A 174 5.34 -10.57 -5.69
N TRP A 175 4.91 -9.33 -5.72
CA TRP A 175 5.46 -8.33 -6.63
C TRP A 175 6.44 -7.43 -5.91
N TYR A 176 7.41 -6.89 -6.63
CA TYR A 176 8.31 -5.88 -6.10
C TYR A 176 8.35 -4.64 -6.99
N TYR A 177 8.66 -3.51 -6.35
CA TYR A 177 8.89 -2.22 -6.98
C TYR A 177 10.13 -1.57 -6.38
N ARG A 178 10.85 -0.78 -7.18
CA ARG A 178 11.81 0.21 -6.71
C ARG A 178 11.41 1.57 -7.22
N PHE A 179 11.59 2.58 -6.38
CA PHE A 179 11.16 3.94 -6.67
C PHE A 179 12.30 4.93 -6.62
N GLN A 180 12.44 5.78 -7.63
CA GLN A 180 13.14 7.05 -7.45
C GLN A 180 12.20 8.04 -6.75
N THR A 181 12.70 8.74 -5.73
CA THR A 181 11.97 9.74 -4.95
C THR A 181 12.93 10.80 -4.41
N SER A 182 12.44 12.00 -4.09
CA SER A 182 13.23 13.02 -3.38
C SER A 182 13.37 12.74 -1.88
N ALA A 183 12.57 11.83 -1.32
CA ALA A 183 12.57 11.52 0.11
C ALA A 183 13.80 10.71 0.55
N ILE A 184 14.29 9.82 -0.31
CA ILE A 184 15.39 8.88 -0.05
C ILE A 184 16.47 9.08 -1.12
N GLY A 185 17.74 9.13 -0.72
CA GLY A 185 18.88 9.33 -1.62
C GLY A 185 19.25 8.14 -2.53
N TRP A 186 18.45 7.07 -2.54
CA TRP A 186 18.56 5.91 -3.43
C TRP A 186 17.18 5.47 -3.89
N ASN A 187 17.09 4.32 -4.58
CA ASN A 187 15.83 3.73 -5.02
C ASN A 187 15.28 2.71 -3.99
N PRO A 188 14.51 3.12 -2.96
CA PRO A 188 13.95 2.21 -1.97
C PRO A 188 13.07 1.15 -2.61
N GLY A 189 13.11 -0.06 -2.05
CA GLY A 189 12.32 -1.20 -2.51
C GLY A 189 11.02 -1.35 -1.73
N VAL A 190 10.01 -1.94 -2.37
CA VAL A 190 8.76 -2.33 -1.73
C VAL A 190 8.31 -3.67 -2.30
N ASN A 191 8.06 -4.63 -1.42
CA ASN A 191 7.35 -5.85 -1.76
C ASN A 191 5.85 -5.67 -1.52
N VAL A 192 5.03 -6.16 -2.44
CA VAL A 192 3.58 -6.23 -2.31
C VAL A 192 3.16 -7.68 -2.51
N LEU A 193 2.72 -8.32 -1.43
CA LEU A 193 2.22 -9.68 -1.44
C LEU A 193 0.70 -9.67 -1.59
N LEU A 194 0.24 -10.30 -2.65
CA LEU A 194 -1.16 -10.37 -3.03
C LEU A 194 -1.83 -11.66 -2.51
N PRO A 195 -3.14 -11.59 -2.22
CA PRO A 195 -3.97 -12.75 -1.99
C PRO A 195 -3.95 -13.71 -3.19
N GLU A 196 -4.23 -14.97 -2.93
CA GLU A 196 -4.54 -15.93 -3.98
C GLU A 196 -5.69 -15.44 -4.84
N HIS A 197 -5.58 -15.68 -6.15
CA HIS A 197 -6.57 -15.24 -7.14
C HIS A 197 -6.81 -13.72 -7.20
N TYR A 198 -5.88 -12.88 -6.70
CA TYR A 198 -6.01 -11.42 -6.78
C TYR A 198 -6.40 -10.96 -8.19
N ARG A 199 -5.69 -11.43 -9.22
CA ARG A 199 -5.93 -11.09 -10.64
C ARG A 199 -7.34 -11.44 -11.14
N THR A 200 -7.93 -12.53 -10.66
CA THR A 200 -9.15 -13.11 -11.23
C THR A 200 -10.39 -12.97 -10.38
N SER A 201 -10.23 -12.63 -9.10
CA SER A 201 -11.32 -12.56 -8.13
C SER A 201 -12.23 -11.33 -8.25
N GLY A 202 -11.74 -10.23 -8.84
CA GLY A 202 -12.44 -8.94 -8.87
C GLY A 202 -12.66 -8.29 -7.49
N ARG A 203 -12.09 -8.85 -6.42
CA ARG A 203 -12.28 -8.35 -5.05
C ARG A 203 -11.41 -7.13 -4.76
N THR A 204 -11.91 -6.26 -3.90
CA THR A 204 -11.14 -5.27 -3.14
C THR A 204 -10.76 -5.87 -1.79
N TYR A 205 -9.57 -5.58 -1.28
CA TYR A 205 -8.98 -6.24 -0.12
C TYR A 205 -8.61 -5.25 1.00
N PRO A 206 -8.63 -5.67 2.28
CA PRO A 206 -7.88 -4.97 3.31
C PRO A 206 -6.38 -5.02 3.03
N VAL A 207 -5.62 -4.09 3.63
CA VAL A 207 -4.17 -3.98 3.46
C VAL A 207 -3.44 -3.91 4.81
N LEU A 208 -2.35 -4.66 4.92
CA LEU A 208 -1.41 -4.62 6.04
C LEU A 208 -0.09 -3.99 5.58
N TYR A 209 0.32 -2.88 6.18
CA TYR A 209 1.66 -2.33 6.05
C TYR A 209 2.56 -2.96 7.11
N LEU A 210 3.55 -3.76 6.70
CA LEU A 210 4.40 -4.57 7.55
C LEU A 210 5.86 -4.10 7.48
N PHE A 211 6.34 -3.51 8.57
CA PHE A 211 7.63 -2.83 8.66
C PHE A 211 8.72 -3.70 9.27
N HIS A 212 9.92 -3.71 8.66
CA HIS A 212 11.04 -4.55 9.06
C HIS A 212 11.85 -3.97 10.23
N GLY A 213 12.74 -4.78 10.80
CA GLY A 213 13.65 -4.39 11.89
C GLY A 213 14.86 -3.59 11.40
N GLY A 214 15.75 -3.24 12.34
CA GLY A 214 17.03 -2.65 11.96
C GLY A 214 17.90 -3.65 11.20
N ASN A 215 18.72 -3.13 10.28
CA ASN A 215 19.67 -3.83 9.42
C ASN A 215 19.03 -4.82 8.42
N ASP A 216 17.71 -4.72 8.24
CA ASP A 216 16.91 -5.47 7.27
C ASP A 216 16.47 -4.56 6.10
N ASP A 217 15.72 -5.12 5.14
CA ASP A 217 15.05 -4.37 4.07
C ASP A 217 13.69 -4.99 3.68
N PHE A 218 13.07 -4.44 2.64
CA PHE A 218 11.78 -4.86 2.07
C PHE A 218 11.64 -6.37 1.75
N ARG A 219 12.75 -7.11 1.64
CA ARG A 219 12.80 -8.55 1.35
C ARG A 219 12.72 -9.42 2.59
N GLN A 220 12.97 -8.86 3.77
CA GLN A 220 13.19 -9.65 4.99
C GLN A 220 12.05 -10.60 5.31
N PHE A 221 10.81 -10.14 5.25
CA PHE A 221 9.65 -10.98 5.54
C PHE A 221 9.44 -12.09 4.51
N ASP A 222 9.92 -11.93 3.26
CA ASP A 222 9.92 -13.03 2.28
C ASP A 222 10.85 -14.16 2.73
N PHE A 223 12.06 -13.81 3.21
CA PHE A 223 12.98 -14.80 3.81
C PHE A 223 12.41 -15.46 5.06
N LEU A 224 11.56 -14.76 5.81
CA LEU A 224 10.84 -15.29 6.97
C LEU A 224 9.55 -16.04 6.60
N GLY A 225 9.28 -16.28 5.32
CA GLY A 225 8.18 -17.14 4.87
C GLY A 225 6.81 -16.49 4.87
N ILE A 226 6.72 -15.16 4.72
CA ILE A 226 5.45 -14.41 4.70
C ILE A 226 4.43 -14.96 3.68
N ARG A 227 4.88 -15.52 2.56
CA ARG A 227 4.00 -16.15 1.56
C ARG A 227 3.16 -17.29 2.14
N ASN A 228 3.80 -18.12 2.98
CA ASN A 228 3.15 -19.24 3.66
C ASN A 228 2.32 -18.76 4.85
N LEU A 229 2.80 -17.76 5.60
CA LEU A 229 2.08 -17.19 6.74
C LEU A 229 0.75 -16.55 6.34
N THR A 230 0.67 -16.03 5.11
CA THR A 230 -0.51 -15.35 4.56
C THR A 230 -1.30 -16.20 3.56
N ALA A 231 -0.93 -17.47 3.35
CA ALA A 231 -1.64 -18.36 2.42
C ALA A 231 -3.13 -18.47 2.81
N GLY A 232 -4.01 -18.42 1.80
CA GLY A 232 -5.47 -18.41 2.01
C GLY A 232 -6.05 -17.17 2.72
N LYS A 233 -5.25 -16.17 3.10
CA LYS A 233 -5.75 -14.95 3.77
C LYS A 233 -6.15 -13.88 2.73
N PRO A 234 -7.36 -13.31 2.81
CA PRO A 234 -7.83 -12.31 1.87
C PRO A 234 -7.30 -10.91 2.24
N ILE A 235 -5.99 -10.72 2.25
CA ILE A 235 -5.33 -9.46 2.62
C ILE A 235 -4.11 -9.18 1.73
N ILE A 236 -3.91 -7.94 1.34
CA ILE A 236 -2.66 -7.49 0.69
C ILE A 236 -1.65 -7.12 1.78
N VAL A 237 -0.40 -7.56 1.68
CA VAL A 237 0.67 -7.18 2.60
C VAL A 237 1.72 -6.35 1.87
N VAL A 238 1.95 -5.12 2.34
CA VAL A 238 2.93 -4.18 1.80
C VAL A 238 4.12 -4.14 2.75
N MET A 239 5.31 -4.44 2.24
CA MET A 239 6.56 -4.55 3.00
C MET A 239 7.57 -3.58 2.40
N PRO A 240 7.61 -2.31 2.85
CA PRO A 240 8.54 -1.32 2.35
C PRO A 240 9.90 -1.38 3.03
N ASP A 241 10.91 -0.88 2.33
CA ASP A 241 12.22 -0.53 2.87
C ASP A 241 12.08 0.66 3.83
N GLY A 242 12.80 0.62 4.94
CA GLY A 242 12.83 1.61 6.01
C GLY A 242 14.26 2.00 6.42
N GLY A 243 15.27 1.61 5.63
CA GLY A 243 16.69 1.85 5.90
C GLY A 243 17.28 0.90 6.94
N HIS A 244 18.60 0.80 7.02
CA HIS A 244 19.27 -0.09 7.97
C HIS A 244 19.02 0.36 9.43
N ALA A 245 18.86 1.66 9.66
CA ALA A 245 18.47 2.20 10.95
C ALA A 245 17.68 3.49 10.73
N GLY A 246 16.68 3.47 9.86
CA GLY A 246 15.91 4.67 9.52
C GLY A 246 14.86 5.02 10.58
N TRP A 247 14.58 4.10 11.50
CA TRP A 247 13.58 4.23 12.57
C TRP A 247 12.20 4.65 12.05
N HIS A 248 11.91 4.36 10.78
CA HIS A 248 10.68 4.74 10.09
C HIS A 248 10.38 6.24 10.25
N SER A 249 11.42 7.08 10.35
CA SER A 249 11.33 8.48 10.78
C SER A 249 11.97 9.42 9.77
N ASN A 250 11.56 10.68 9.82
CA ASN A 250 12.33 11.75 9.18
C ASN A 250 13.39 12.25 10.17
N PRO A 251 14.68 12.27 9.82
CA PRO A 251 15.72 12.70 10.75
C PRO A 251 15.74 14.21 10.92
N VAL A 252 16.23 14.68 12.08
CA VAL A 252 16.54 16.11 12.30
C VAL A 252 17.73 16.52 11.44
N THR A 253 18.75 15.67 11.32
CA THR A 253 19.92 15.90 10.47
C THR A 253 20.33 14.65 9.72
N SER A 254 20.79 14.82 8.47
CA SER A 254 21.43 13.77 7.67
C SER A 254 22.57 14.37 6.87
N PHE A 255 23.74 13.72 6.90
CA PHE A 255 24.88 14.06 6.05
C PHE A 255 25.07 13.06 4.90
N ALA A 256 24.20 12.04 4.81
CA ALA A 256 24.20 11.02 3.77
C ALA A 256 23.21 11.32 2.62
N GLY A 257 22.64 12.53 2.59
CA GLY A 257 21.53 12.92 1.71
C GLY A 257 20.15 12.60 2.30
N PRO A 258 19.07 12.66 1.50
CA PRO A 258 17.70 12.45 1.98
C PRO A 258 17.48 11.06 2.59
N ARG A 259 16.86 11.01 3.77
CA ARG A 259 16.52 9.79 4.55
C ARG A 259 15.14 9.92 5.20
N ASN A 260 14.21 10.56 4.50
CA ASN A 260 12.89 10.91 5.01
C ASN A 260 11.93 9.71 4.90
N TRP A 261 12.16 8.67 5.71
CA TRP A 261 11.41 7.42 5.68
C TRP A 261 9.93 7.59 6.01
N GLU A 262 9.59 8.47 6.95
CA GLU A 262 8.19 8.77 7.28
C GLU A 262 7.46 9.43 6.11
N THR A 263 8.12 10.35 5.40
CA THR A 263 7.56 10.93 4.18
C THR A 263 7.37 9.86 3.11
N PHE A 264 8.37 9.01 2.88
CA PHE A 264 8.28 7.92 1.91
C PHE A 264 7.10 6.98 2.23
N HIS A 265 6.94 6.53 3.47
CA HIS A 265 5.88 5.59 3.84
C HIS A 265 4.48 6.21 3.78
N ILE A 266 4.30 7.38 4.39
CA ILE A 266 2.96 7.92 4.66
C ILE A 266 2.49 8.85 3.55
N ALA A 267 3.33 9.78 3.10
CA ALA A 267 2.93 10.79 2.13
C ALA A 267 3.03 10.29 0.68
N GLN A 268 3.87 9.27 0.42
CA GLN A 268 4.14 8.79 -0.94
C GLN A 268 3.61 7.37 -1.16
N LEU A 269 4.09 6.40 -0.38
CA LEU A 269 3.81 4.98 -0.63
C LEU A 269 2.37 4.59 -0.31
N LEU A 270 1.85 4.98 0.84
CA LEU A 270 0.47 4.68 1.23
C LEU A 270 -0.55 5.10 0.15
N PRO A 271 -0.58 6.37 -0.31
CA PRO A 271 -1.51 6.76 -1.38
C PRO A 271 -1.15 6.12 -2.74
N TRP A 272 0.12 5.82 -3.01
CA TRP A 272 0.51 5.08 -4.21
C TRP A 272 -0.08 3.66 -4.23
N ILE A 273 -0.02 2.93 -3.12
CA ILE A 273 -0.62 1.59 -2.99
C ILE A 273 -2.13 1.67 -3.25
N GLU A 274 -2.81 2.65 -2.67
CA GLU A 274 -4.26 2.81 -2.81
C GLU A 274 -4.72 3.16 -4.21
N ALA A 275 -3.88 3.88 -4.95
CA ALA A 275 -4.16 4.18 -6.36
C ALA A 275 -3.80 3.03 -7.30
N SER A 276 -3.02 2.05 -6.84
CA SER A 276 -2.35 1.06 -7.71
C SER A 276 -2.81 -0.38 -7.46
N PHE A 277 -3.43 -0.65 -6.31
CA PHE A 277 -3.96 -1.95 -5.91
C PHE A 277 -5.43 -1.84 -5.50
N ARG A 278 -6.19 -2.94 -5.63
CA ARG A 278 -7.58 -3.03 -5.17
C ARG A 278 -7.62 -3.18 -3.65
N VAL A 279 -7.37 -2.08 -2.95
CA VAL A 279 -7.41 -1.99 -1.49
C VAL A 279 -8.53 -1.08 -1.01
N TYR A 280 -8.94 -1.22 0.25
CA TYR A 280 -9.84 -0.28 0.93
C TYR A 280 -9.03 0.90 1.51
N PRO A 281 -9.18 2.14 0.98
CA PRO A 281 -8.43 3.31 1.44
C PRO A 281 -9.08 3.99 2.66
N GLU A 282 -10.00 3.36 3.36
CA GLU A 282 -10.57 3.87 4.60
C GLU A 282 -9.88 3.30 5.85
N TYR A 283 -10.16 3.90 7.00
CA TYR A 283 -9.67 3.47 8.31
C TYR A 283 -9.81 1.96 8.55
N ASP A 284 -11.02 1.42 8.33
CA ASP A 284 -11.32 -0.01 8.52
C ASP A 284 -10.72 -0.90 7.43
N GLY A 285 -10.09 -0.33 6.41
CA GLY A 285 -9.38 -1.06 5.36
C GLY A 285 -7.91 -1.32 5.65
N ARG A 286 -7.30 -0.63 6.63
CA ARG A 286 -5.85 -0.62 6.85
C ARG A 286 -5.44 -1.13 8.22
N ALA A 287 -4.39 -1.94 8.24
CA ALA A 287 -3.61 -2.27 9.42
C ALA A 287 -2.14 -1.88 9.24
N VAL A 288 -1.47 -1.67 10.37
CA VAL A 288 -0.02 -1.44 10.42
C VAL A 288 0.63 -2.37 11.44
N ALA A 289 1.70 -3.04 11.06
CA ALA A 289 2.46 -3.91 11.94
C ALA A 289 3.96 -3.79 11.68
N GLY A 290 4.76 -4.30 12.59
CA GLY A 290 6.19 -4.45 12.33
C GLY A 290 6.93 -5.19 13.41
N PHE A 291 8.18 -5.52 13.09
CA PHE A 291 9.11 -6.18 13.99
C PHE A 291 10.22 -5.22 14.43
N SER A 292 10.61 -5.23 15.72
CA SER A 292 11.72 -4.45 16.25
C SER A 292 11.56 -2.93 15.96
N MET A 293 12.51 -2.31 15.25
CA MET A 293 12.42 -0.96 14.70
C MET A 293 11.09 -0.70 13.95
N GLY A 294 10.59 -1.68 13.20
CA GLY A 294 9.29 -1.62 12.53
C GLY A 294 8.11 -1.72 13.48
N GLY A 295 8.25 -2.43 14.61
CA GLY A 295 7.24 -2.46 15.67
C GLY A 295 7.08 -1.10 16.36
N PHE A 296 8.17 -0.36 16.54
CA PHE A 296 8.13 1.05 16.91
C PHE A 296 7.43 1.90 15.84
N GLY A 297 7.85 1.74 14.57
CA GLY A 297 7.25 2.44 13.44
C GLY A 297 5.74 2.26 13.36
N ALA A 298 5.25 1.04 13.59
CA ALA A 298 3.82 0.71 13.59
C ALA A 298 3.05 1.43 14.71
N LEU A 299 3.54 1.38 15.95
CA LEU A 299 2.95 2.11 17.07
C LEU A 299 2.97 3.62 16.79
N LYS A 300 4.12 4.16 16.39
CA LYS A 300 4.26 5.57 16.03
C LYS A 300 3.24 6.01 14.98
N TYR A 301 3.14 5.29 13.87
CA TYR A 301 2.23 5.66 12.78
C TYR A 301 0.76 5.54 13.18
N ALA A 302 0.39 4.51 13.94
CA ALA A 302 -0.96 4.38 14.49
C ALA A 302 -1.32 5.55 15.40
N ALA A 303 -0.35 6.12 16.13
CA ALA A 303 -0.58 7.22 17.06
C ALA A 303 -0.56 8.62 16.40
N LYS A 304 0.40 8.84 15.51
CA LYS A 304 0.63 10.11 14.83
C LYS A 304 -0.40 10.34 13.74
N TYR A 305 -0.75 9.28 13.00
CA TYR A 305 -1.75 9.27 11.93
C TYR A 305 -2.99 8.48 12.36
N TYR A 306 -3.56 8.89 13.49
CA TYR A 306 -4.63 8.19 14.22
C TYR A 306 -5.87 7.85 13.38
N GLY A 307 -6.14 8.60 12.30
CA GLY A 307 -7.24 8.34 11.36
C GLY A 307 -6.95 7.34 10.24
N HIS A 308 -5.76 6.74 10.16
CA HIS A 308 -5.38 5.87 9.02
C HIS A 308 -5.57 4.38 9.26
N PHE A 309 -5.34 3.87 10.48
CA PHE A 309 -5.25 2.42 10.74
C PHE A 309 -6.24 1.95 11.81
N ALA A 310 -7.04 0.93 11.48
CA ALA A 310 -7.99 0.27 12.38
C ALA A 310 -7.36 -0.83 13.24
N SER A 311 -6.18 -1.33 12.86
CA SER A 311 -5.41 -2.30 13.66
C SER A 311 -3.93 -1.92 13.67
N VAL A 312 -3.30 -2.07 14.83
CA VAL A 312 -1.86 -1.88 15.03
C VAL A 312 -1.27 -3.07 15.78
N SER A 313 -0.12 -3.53 15.31
CA SER A 313 0.61 -4.63 15.94
C SER A 313 2.10 -4.31 16.11
N SER A 314 2.65 -4.60 17.29
CA SER A 314 4.07 -4.39 17.59
C SER A 314 4.71 -5.70 18.03
N HIS A 315 5.56 -6.26 17.18
CA HIS A 315 6.34 -7.47 17.49
C HIS A 315 7.74 -7.03 17.93
N SER A 316 8.03 -7.17 19.23
CA SER A 316 9.27 -6.73 19.86
C SER A 316 9.66 -5.27 19.54
N GLY A 317 8.69 -4.37 19.35
CA GLY A 317 8.96 -2.95 19.11
C GLY A 317 8.99 -2.13 20.40
N PRO A 318 9.92 -1.16 20.55
CA PRO A 318 9.91 -0.26 21.69
C PRO A 318 8.70 0.69 21.60
N ALA A 319 8.03 0.89 22.74
CA ALA A 319 6.81 1.70 22.82
C ALA A 319 7.00 3.03 23.59
N SER A 320 8.17 3.27 24.20
CA SER A 320 8.41 4.43 25.05
C SER A 320 9.76 5.09 24.73
N LEU A 321 9.72 6.35 24.30
CA LEU A 321 10.92 7.12 23.93
C LEU A 321 11.54 7.88 25.12
N ARG A 322 10.81 8.09 26.22
CA ARG A 322 11.28 8.88 27.38
C ARG A 322 11.73 8.04 28.57
N ARG A 323 11.41 6.75 28.57
CA ARG A 323 11.77 5.83 29.64
C ARG A 323 13.29 5.69 29.73
N ASP A 324 13.79 5.44 30.95
CA ASP A 324 15.18 5.09 31.24
C ASP A 324 16.16 6.12 30.64
N PHE A 325 15.92 7.40 30.93
CA PHE A 325 16.66 8.55 30.40
C PHE A 325 16.64 8.65 28.87
N GLY A 326 15.55 8.16 28.25
CA GLY A 326 15.33 8.16 26.81
C GLY A 326 16.32 7.27 26.06
N LEU A 327 16.63 6.10 26.62
CA LEU A 327 17.56 5.14 26.04
C LEU A 327 17.19 4.75 24.60
N VAL A 328 15.90 4.65 24.26
CA VAL A 328 15.45 4.38 22.88
C VAL A 328 15.80 5.52 21.92
N VAL A 329 15.73 6.78 22.37
CA VAL A 329 16.14 7.94 21.55
C VAL A 329 17.65 7.94 21.33
N HIS A 330 18.43 7.64 22.37
CA HIS A 330 19.88 7.45 22.23
C HIS A 330 20.20 6.32 21.26
N TRP A 331 19.53 5.18 21.40
CA TRP A 331 19.70 4.04 20.52
C TRP A 331 19.38 4.38 19.07
N ALA A 332 18.27 5.07 18.82
CA ALA A 332 17.90 5.54 17.49
C ALA A 332 18.96 6.48 16.91
N ASN A 333 19.36 7.51 17.64
CA ASN A 333 20.37 8.45 17.17
C ASN A 333 21.72 7.77 16.88
N ILE A 334 22.21 6.90 17.75
CA ILE A 334 23.51 6.23 17.57
C ILE A 334 23.48 5.29 16.37
N THR A 335 22.45 4.43 16.28
CA THR A 335 22.36 3.47 15.17
C THR A 335 22.17 4.17 13.83
N SER A 336 21.29 5.17 13.75
CA SER A 336 21.10 5.94 12.53
C SER A 336 22.33 6.75 12.14
N ALA A 337 23.05 7.35 13.10
CA ALA A 337 24.28 8.08 12.82
C ALA A 337 25.32 7.20 12.12
N VAL A 338 25.46 5.95 12.58
CA VAL A 338 26.43 5.00 12.03
C VAL A 338 25.98 4.40 10.70
N LEU A 339 24.70 3.99 10.60
CA LEU A 339 24.26 3.12 9.50
C LEU A 339 23.58 3.87 8.34
N ASP A 340 22.91 5.00 8.60
CA ASP A 340 22.04 5.63 7.60
C ASP A 340 22.29 7.13 7.36
N LEU A 341 22.74 7.87 8.38
CA LEU A 341 22.75 9.35 8.41
C LEU A 341 24.14 9.97 8.35
N ALA A 342 25.21 9.17 8.32
CA ALA A 342 26.62 9.59 8.28
C ALA A 342 26.99 10.63 9.35
N GLY A 343 26.62 10.35 10.61
CA GLY A 343 26.81 11.25 11.75
C GLY A 343 25.61 12.16 12.05
N GLY A 344 24.58 12.16 11.20
CA GLY A 344 23.29 12.80 11.46
C GLY A 344 22.46 12.05 12.52
N THR A 345 21.33 12.61 12.92
CA THR A 345 20.51 12.07 14.02
C THR A 345 19.02 12.12 13.72
N VAL A 346 18.27 11.13 14.23
CA VAL A 346 16.81 11.06 14.07
C VAL A 346 16.13 12.15 14.88
N TYR A 347 16.55 12.33 16.13
CA TYR A 347 15.92 13.21 17.11
C TYR A 347 16.78 14.40 17.53
N GLY A 348 17.96 14.61 16.95
CA GLY A 348 18.87 15.71 17.31
C GLY A 348 19.91 15.32 18.37
N ALA A 349 21.06 16.00 18.39
CA ALA A 349 22.09 15.91 19.42
C ALA A 349 22.93 17.21 19.48
N PRO A 350 23.49 17.61 20.64
CA PRO A 350 23.33 16.98 21.96
C PRO A 350 21.95 17.23 22.59
N ASN A 351 21.24 18.25 22.14
CA ASN A 351 19.87 18.53 22.56
C ASN A 351 18.88 17.90 21.58
N TRP A 352 17.91 17.14 22.09
CA TRP A 352 16.88 16.53 21.25
C TRP A 352 15.82 17.55 20.84
N ASP A 353 15.30 17.40 19.62
CA ASP A 353 14.04 17.98 19.18
C ASP A 353 12.90 17.34 19.99
N GLN A 354 12.57 17.97 21.11
CA GLN A 354 11.55 17.50 22.05
C GLN A 354 10.16 17.40 21.41
N ALA A 355 9.85 18.26 20.44
CA ALA A 355 8.57 18.22 19.74
C ALA A 355 8.49 16.96 18.88
N ARG A 356 9.57 16.60 18.18
CA ARG A 356 9.64 15.36 17.40
C ARG A 356 9.61 14.12 18.27
N VAL A 357 10.39 14.09 19.37
CA VAL A 357 10.35 12.97 20.32
C VAL A 357 8.93 12.76 20.83
N SER A 358 8.23 13.82 21.26
CA SER A 358 6.85 13.72 21.75
C SER A 358 5.86 13.29 20.66
N ALA A 359 6.03 13.81 19.44
CA ALA A 359 5.17 13.46 18.30
C ALA A 359 5.31 11.98 17.90
N ASP A 360 6.50 11.42 18.07
CA ASP A 360 6.84 10.05 17.70
C ASP A 360 6.70 9.05 18.85
N ASN A 361 6.42 9.49 20.08
CA ASN A 361 6.38 8.65 21.27
C ASN A 361 4.99 8.00 21.48
N PRO A 362 4.84 6.66 21.33
CA PRO A 362 3.55 5.98 21.46
C PRO A 362 2.86 6.22 22.82
N VAL A 363 3.61 6.17 23.94
CA VAL A 363 3.05 6.32 25.29
C VAL A 363 2.53 7.71 25.64
N GLU A 364 2.85 8.73 24.84
CA GLU A 364 2.34 10.10 25.01
C GLU A 364 1.04 10.35 24.24
N ARG A 365 0.63 9.40 23.40
CA ARG A 365 -0.53 9.52 22.52
C ARG A 365 -1.56 8.42 22.76
N ILE A 366 -1.69 7.91 23.99
CA ILE A 366 -2.54 6.76 24.34
C ILE A 366 -3.97 6.87 23.79
N GLU A 367 -4.58 8.05 23.90
CA GLU A 367 -5.95 8.29 23.45
C GLU A 367 -6.14 8.08 21.93
N SER A 368 -5.07 8.23 21.15
CA SER A 368 -5.11 7.98 19.70
C SER A 368 -5.35 6.51 19.35
N TYR A 369 -5.17 5.58 20.29
CA TYR A 369 -5.37 4.14 20.08
C TYR A 369 -6.81 3.67 20.32
N ARG A 370 -7.73 4.56 20.71
CA ARG A 370 -9.16 4.21 20.83
C ARG A 370 -9.70 3.68 19.50
N ASN A 371 -10.63 2.73 19.59
CA ASN A 371 -11.30 2.10 18.44
C ASN A 371 -10.36 1.37 17.46
N LYS A 372 -9.15 1.01 17.92
CA LYS A 372 -8.21 0.15 17.20
C LYS A 372 -8.15 -1.22 17.84
N ARG A 373 -7.87 -2.23 17.02
CA ARG A 373 -7.27 -3.47 17.53
C ARG A 373 -5.79 -3.18 17.84
N VAL A 374 -5.35 -3.48 19.07
CA VAL A 374 -3.96 -3.33 19.50
C VAL A 374 -3.41 -4.69 19.89
N PHE A 375 -2.31 -5.10 19.25
CA PHE A 375 -1.64 -6.37 19.52
C PHE A 375 -0.15 -6.16 19.83
N LEU A 376 0.31 -6.69 20.96
CA LEU A 376 1.68 -6.51 21.44
C LEU A 376 2.31 -7.87 21.70
N VAL A 377 3.54 -8.05 21.22
CA VAL A 377 4.36 -9.22 21.53
C VAL A 377 5.75 -8.75 21.92
N ALA A 378 6.28 -9.31 22.99
CA ALA A 378 7.68 -9.16 23.39
C ALA A 378 8.23 -10.51 23.89
N GLY A 379 9.54 -10.69 23.78
CA GLY A 379 10.28 -11.73 24.46
C GLY A 379 10.44 -11.46 25.95
N THR A 380 10.84 -12.47 26.71
CA THR A 380 11.01 -12.41 28.18
C THR A 380 12.39 -12.88 28.64
N SER A 381 13.21 -13.40 27.74
CA SER A 381 14.50 -14.01 28.07
C SER A 381 15.53 -13.63 27.01
N PRO A 382 16.13 -12.43 27.10
CA PRO A 382 17.20 -12.04 26.19
C PRO A 382 18.36 -13.03 26.22
N ASP A 383 19.09 -13.16 25.12
CA ASP A 383 20.36 -13.89 25.11
C ASP A 383 21.38 -13.17 26.03
N PRO A 384 21.82 -13.81 27.13
CA PRO A 384 22.75 -13.20 28.08
C PRO A 384 24.16 -13.00 27.51
N LEU A 385 24.49 -13.65 26.38
CA LEU A 385 25.79 -13.54 25.72
C LEU A 385 25.80 -12.46 24.63
N ASN A 386 24.63 -12.02 24.16
CA ASN A 386 24.50 -10.90 23.23
C ASN A 386 24.03 -9.65 23.99
N TRP A 387 24.97 -8.77 24.35
CA TRP A 387 24.68 -7.56 25.11
C TRP A 387 23.66 -6.64 24.42
N PHE A 388 23.70 -6.56 23.08
CA PHE A 388 22.72 -5.79 22.32
C PHE A 388 21.31 -6.40 22.44
N ASP A 389 21.18 -7.72 22.38
CA ASP A 389 19.90 -8.42 22.59
C ASP A 389 19.38 -8.24 24.03
N SER A 390 20.29 -8.33 25.01
CA SER A 390 19.99 -8.11 26.43
C SER A 390 19.48 -6.72 26.76
N VAL A 391 20.13 -5.67 26.27
CA VAL A 391 19.68 -4.29 26.51
C VAL A 391 18.43 -3.97 25.69
N ASN A 392 18.37 -4.41 24.44
CA ASN A 392 17.24 -4.17 23.55
C ASN A 392 15.96 -4.83 24.09
N GLU A 393 15.97 -6.13 24.35
CA GLU A 393 14.75 -6.83 24.76
C GLU A 393 14.27 -6.41 26.16
N THR A 394 15.19 -6.14 27.09
CA THR A 394 14.81 -5.61 28.42
C THR A 394 14.09 -4.27 28.30
N GLN A 395 14.57 -3.39 27.43
CA GLN A 395 14.00 -2.06 27.22
C GLN A 395 12.70 -2.09 26.42
N VAL A 396 12.63 -2.94 25.39
CA VAL A 396 11.42 -3.20 24.62
C VAL A 396 10.33 -3.75 25.52
N LEU A 397 10.62 -4.79 26.32
CA LEU A 397 9.65 -5.39 27.23
C LEU A 397 9.18 -4.38 28.29
N ALA A 398 10.10 -3.63 28.91
CA ALA A 398 9.74 -2.62 29.90
C ALA A 398 8.89 -1.49 29.30
N GLY A 399 9.23 -1.02 28.10
CA GLY A 399 8.45 -0.03 27.36
C GLY A 399 7.08 -0.54 26.93
N GLN A 400 6.96 -1.79 26.46
CA GLN A 400 5.66 -2.39 26.13
C GLN A 400 4.79 -2.62 27.37
N ARG A 401 5.37 -2.99 28.52
CA ARG A 401 4.64 -3.07 29.79
C ARG A 401 4.11 -1.70 30.22
N GLU A 402 4.91 -0.64 30.13
CA GLU A 402 4.45 0.73 30.39
C GLU A 402 3.28 1.11 29.46
N PHE A 403 3.42 0.85 28.16
CA PHE A 403 2.38 1.15 27.18
C PHE A 403 1.08 0.36 27.45
N ARG A 404 1.20 -0.93 27.75
CA ARG A 404 0.07 -1.80 28.14
C ARG A 404 -0.65 -1.28 29.37
N ASP A 405 0.08 -0.86 30.40
CA ASP A 405 -0.50 -0.33 31.63
C ASP A 405 -1.24 0.99 31.37
N ARG A 406 -0.69 1.85 30.51
CA ARG A 406 -1.36 3.09 30.09
C ARG A 406 -2.62 2.82 29.27
N LEU A 407 -2.60 1.87 28.34
CA LEU A 407 -3.79 1.44 27.60
C LEU A 407 -4.88 0.91 28.53
N ARG A 408 -4.50 0.05 29.49
CA ARG A 408 -5.41 -0.48 30.51
C ARG A 408 -6.05 0.64 31.32
N ASN A 409 -5.25 1.60 31.79
CA ASN A 409 -5.73 2.74 32.58
C ASN A 409 -6.66 3.66 31.78
N ALA A 410 -6.47 3.76 30.46
CA ALA A 410 -7.34 4.52 29.55
C ALA A 410 -8.60 3.75 29.10
N GLY A 411 -8.76 2.48 29.51
CA GLY A 411 -9.86 1.62 29.11
C GLY A 411 -9.81 1.20 27.63
N ILE A 412 -8.61 1.13 27.04
CA ILE A 412 -8.42 0.76 25.62
C ILE A 412 -8.16 -0.76 25.53
N PRO A 413 -9.03 -1.54 24.84
CA PRO A 413 -8.84 -2.97 24.66
C PRO A 413 -7.54 -3.26 23.90
N HIS A 414 -6.80 -4.24 24.37
CA HIS A 414 -5.55 -4.68 23.75
C HIS A 414 -5.27 -6.14 24.07
N GLU A 415 -4.49 -6.76 23.21
CA GLU A 415 -3.97 -8.11 23.37
C GLU A 415 -2.46 -8.03 23.50
N ALA A 416 -1.88 -8.62 24.55
CA ALA A 416 -0.45 -8.55 24.83
C ALA A 416 0.09 -9.92 25.22
N HIS A 417 1.24 -10.29 24.65
CA HIS A 417 1.90 -11.57 24.85
C HIS A 417 3.37 -11.37 25.20
N GLU A 418 3.78 -12.02 26.29
CA GLU A 418 5.17 -12.07 26.73
C GLU A 418 5.65 -13.52 26.56
N MET A 419 6.53 -13.76 25.59
CA MET A 419 6.91 -15.10 25.13
C MET A 419 8.32 -15.48 25.60
N PRO A 420 8.61 -16.75 25.92
CA PRO A 420 9.97 -17.20 26.22
C PRO A 420 10.95 -16.93 25.06
N GLY A 421 12.20 -16.58 25.37
CA GLY A 421 13.27 -16.29 24.40
C GLY A 421 13.50 -14.79 24.14
N GLY A 422 14.49 -14.49 23.30
CA GLY A 422 15.01 -13.14 23.04
C GLY A 422 14.28 -12.39 21.92
N HIS A 423 14.99 -11.46 21.26
CA HIS A 423 14.46 -10.56 20.25
C HIS A 423 14.34 -11.23 18.87
N VAL A 424 13.35 -12.10 18.71
CA VAL A 424 13.13 -12.88 17.48
C VAL A 424 11.74 -12.66 16.90
N PHE A 425 11.62 -12.70 15.58
CA PHE A 425 10.32 -12.76 14.92
C PHE A 425 9.68 -14.13 15.20
N ARG A 426 8.40 -14.12 15.56
CA ARG A 426 7.65 -15.29 16.06
C ARG A 426 6.53 -15.66 15.09
N PRO A 427 6.74 -16.60 14.15
CA PRO A 427 5.76 -16.93 13.11
C PRO A 427 4.40 -17.35 13.65
N GLU A 428 4.37 -18.08 14.76
CA GLU A 428 3.15 -18.50 15.45
C GLU A 428 2.34 -17.30 15.99
N MET A 429 3.02 -16.33 16.58
CA MET A 429 2.39 -15.10 17.07
C MET A 429 1.95 -14.21 15.92
N PHE A 430 2.72 -14.16 14.84
CA PHE A 430 2.32 -13.45 13.63
C PHE A 430 1.07 -14.05 12.99
N ARG A 431 0.91 -15.38 12.94
CA ARG A 431 -0.32 -16.01 12.44
C ARG A 431 -1.55 -15.61 13.27
N ARG A 432 -1.43 -15.67 14.59
CA ARG A 432 -2.49 -15.24 15.52
C ARG A 432 -2.84 -13.76 15.32
N ASP A 433 -1.81 -12.93 15.16
CA ASP A 433 -1.98 -11.51 14.89
C ASP A 433 -2.73 -11.27 13.57
N LEU A 434 -2.28 -11.93 12.50
CA LEU A 434 -2.86 -11.85 11.18
C LEU A 434 -4.34 -12.24 11.17
N ASP A 435 -4.72 -13.28 11.92
CA ASP A 435 -6.11 -13.67 12.09
C ASP A 435 -6.95 -12.57 12.74
N GLY A 436 -6.42 -11.95 13.80
CA GLY A 436 -7.06 -10.82 14.45
C GLY A 436 -7.13 -9.57 13.56
N ILE A 437 -6.11 -9.32 12.73
CA ILE A 437 -6.12 -8.25 11.72
C ILE A 437 -7.25 -8.49 10.71
N VAL A 438 -7.28 -9.67 10.09
CA VAL A 438 -8.31 -10.02 9.08
C VAL A 438 -9.72 -9.98 9.68
N ALA A 439 -9.89 -10.35 10.94
CA ALA A 439 -11.17 -10.26 11.65
C ALA A 439 -11.61 -8.82 11.97
N ARG A 440 -10.67 -7.91 12.24
CA ARG A 440 -10.97 -6.50 12.55
C ARG A 440 -11.25 -5.67 11.30
N LEU A 441 -10.54 -5.94 10.21
CA LEU A 441 -10.63 -5.12 9.01
C LEU A 441 -11.86 -5.45 8.18
N ARG A 442 -12.21 -4.52 7.30
CA ARG A 442 -13.26 -4.69 6.31
C ARG A 442 -12.99 -5.94 5.46
N PRO A 443 -13.92 -6.91 5.38
CA PRO A 443 -13.73 -8.13 4.61
C PRO A 443 -13.61 -7.84 3.11
N ALA A 444 -12.74 -8.60 2.42
CA ALA A 444 -12.58 -8.46 0.99
C ALA A 444 -13.87 -8.84 0.23
N SER A 445 -14.33 -8.01 -0.71
CA SER A 445 -15.58 -8.22 -1.45
C SER A 445 -15.49 -7.80 -2.92
N THR A 446 -16.31 -8.40 -3.78
CA THR A 446 -16.53 -7.97 -5.16
C THR A 446 -17.55 -6.82 -5.17
N GLY A 447 -17.10 -5.57 -5.18
CA GLY A 447 -17.98 -4.39 -5.06
C GLY A 447 -18.52 -4.17 -3.63
N ARG A 448 -18.87 -2.92 -3.30
CA ARG A 448 -19.55 -2.58 -2.03
C ARG A 448 -20.99 -3.09 -2.10
N THR A 449 -21.39 -3.97 -1.18
CA THR A 449 -22.79 -4.03 -0.77
C THR A 449 -23.13 -2.70 -0.11
N THR A 450 -24.16 -2.03 -0.63
CA THR A 450 -24.81 -0.89 0.00
C THR A 450 -25.58 -1.37 1.23
N ALA A 451 -24.88 -1.50 2.34
CA ALA A 451 -25.37 -1.55 3.72
C ALA A 451 -24.09 -1.40 4.55
N ASP A 452 -23.81 -0.31 5.25
CA ASP A 452 -24.64 0.27 6.30
C ASP A 452 -24.60 1.79 6.26
N SER A 453 -25.78 2.39 6.17
CA SER A 453 -26.03 3.79 6.53
C SER A 453 -26.99 3.76 7.71
N PHE A 454 -26.44 3.92 8.91
CA PHE A 454 -27.13 4.38 10.11
C PHE A 454 -26.18 5.27 10.91
#